data_AF-A0A0F8Y775-F1
#
_entry.id   AF-A0A0F8Y775-F1
#
_cell.length_a   1.000
_cell.length_b   1.000
_cell.length_c   1.000
_cell.angle_alpha   90.00
_cell.angle_beta   90.00
_cell.angle_gamma   90.00
#
_symmetry.space_group_name_H-M   'P 1'
#
loop_
_entity.id
_entity.type
_entity.pdbx_description
1 polymer ?
#
loop_
_entity_poly.entity_id
_entity_poly.type
_entity_poly.pdbx_seq_one_letter_code
_entity_poly.pdbx_strand_id
1 'polypeptide(L)'
;TITDPKLKQMVESLIAAGGRERMDVFYYNNQIKALEKTFSDIVKGDAFTKIKSTLKLPFNIFGSIFEAASKPLMQWYVPTGKMGLFSKLAQHEMERAEAGQINEEQLWERLTQVWDSVDNRMGQLVYDNLFWEKTMKDTLMMSIRSVGWNLGSWREFAGSLVDVATTQERIRRGDVWLSQKMAYTIGAVTIYSVLGATIQYVLTGEPPEEPKDYLFPKTGKKNPDGSDERLSLPTYAKDWYAWSHQPLKTALHKTHPLWGLVGDIAKNKDFFNVEIRHTDDPLMQQAGQVAKHIAKGFKSISMRNYEKMSKVSPNKWRNLAVSITGITSAPAYITRSPAQKLMIRYIIERIPPKSKTQEQFERSMYRRTLKDRLRKGER
;
A
#
# COMPACT_ATOMS: atom_id res chain seq x y z
N THR A 1 30.13 15.14 21.31
CA THR A 1 29.41 16.07 22.22
C THR A 1 28.71 17.08 21.35
N ILE A 2 27.37 17.20 21.46
CA ILE A 2 26.61 18.18 20.67
C ILE A 2 26.88 19.56 21.26
N THR A 3 27.42 20.48 20.46
CA THR A 3 27.82 21.83 20.89
C THR A 3 26.70 22.86 20.82
N ASP A 4 25.69 22.62 19.97
CA ASP A 4 24.52 23.49 19.84
C ASP A 4 23.50 23.18 20.97
N PRO A 5 23.21 24.15 21.86
CA PRO A 5 22.25 23.97 22.96
C PRO A 5 20.84 23.60 22.48
N LYS A 6 20.38 24.18 21.36
CA LYS A 6 19.05 23.91 20.79
C LYS A 6 18.98 22.50 20.24
N LEU A 7 20.05 22.05 19.58
CA LEU A 7 20.14 20.68 19.07
C LEU A 7 20.20 19.66 20.21
N LYS A 8 20.90 19.98 21.31
CA LYS A 8 20.97 19.14 22.50
C LYS A 8 19.57 18.96 23.13
N GLN A 9 18.85 20.06 23.34
CA GLN A 9 17.48 20.03 23.87
C GLN A 9 16.54 19.21 22.96
N MET A 10 16.66 19.37 21.64
CA MET A 10 15.86 18.61 20.68
C MET A 10 16.15 17.10 20.73
N VAL A 11 17.41 16.71 20.92
CA VAL A 11 17.80 15.30 21.08
C VAL A 11 17.28 14.74 22.39
N GLU A 12 17.32 15.50 23.49
CA GLU A 12 16.74 15.10 24.77
C GLU A 12 15.22 14.92 24.67
N SER A 13 14.51 15.87 24.04
CA SER A 13 13.09 15.77 23.76
C SER A 13 12.73 14.57 22.88
N LEU A 14 13.55 14.27 21.87
CA LEU A 14 13.38 13.07 21.04
C LEU A 14 13.50 11.79 21.86
N ILE A 15 14.58 11.65 22.64
CA ILE A 15 14.84 10.45 23.44
C ILE A 15 13.70 10.22 24.45
N ALA A 16 13.28 11.29 25.12
CA ALA A 16 12.22 11.21 26.11
C ALA A 16 10.83 10.99 25.50
N ALA A 17 10.59 11.43 24.26
CA ALA A 17 9.40 11.03 23.47
C ALA A 17 9.45 9.56 22.99
N GLY A 18 10.50 8.81 23.32
CA GLY A 18 10.69 7.43 22.87
C GLY A 18 11.21 7.30 21.43
N GLY A 19 11.73 8.40 20.87
CA GLY A 19 12.26 8.45 19.52
C GLY A 19 13.58 7.74 19.35
N ARG A 20 13.80 7.20 18.15
CA ARG A 20 15.02 6.45 17.78
C ARG A 20 15.66 7.07 16.54
N GLU A 21 16.98 7.22 16.58
CA GLU A 21 17.78 7.79 15.48
C GLU A 21 17.92 6.84 14.28
N ARG A 22 17.73 5.53 14.51
CA ARG A 22 17.82 4.48 13.49
C ARG A 22 16.52 3.71 13.37
N MET A 23 16.36 3.11 12.21
CA MET A 23 15.30 2.14 11.94
C MET A 23 15.36 0.99 12.96
N ASP A 24 14.19 0.57 13.45
CA ASP A 24 14.06 -0.56 14.37
C ASP A 24 14.68 -1.83 13.80
N VAL A 25 15.27 -2.67 14.68
CA VAL A 25 15.92 -3.91 14.28
C VAL A 25 14.98 -4.83 13.51
N PHE A 26 13.69 -4.78 13.85
CA PHE A 26 12.62 -5.50 13.18
C PHE A 26 12.51 -5.21 11.68
N TYR A 27 12.80 -3.99 11.22
CA TYR A 27 12.72 -3.64 9.80
C TYR A 27 14.01 -3.97 9.03
N TYR A 28 15.08 -4.43 9.70
CA TYR A 28 16.23 -4.95 8.95
C TYR A 28 15.83 -6.24 8.25
N ASN A 29 15.71 -6.14 6.94
CA ASN A 29 15.54 -7.29 6.08
C ASN A 29 16.90 -8.01 5.95
N ASN A 30 16.90 -9.34 6.04
CA ASN A 30 18.09 -10.19 5.86
C ASN A 30 17.97 -11.03 4.58
N GLN A 31 17.21 -10.57 3.60
CA GLN A 31 16.90 -11.34 2.38
C GLN A 31 18.10 -11.45 1.46
N ILE A 32 19.00 -10.46 1.46
CA ILE A 32 20.28 -10.57 0.75
C ILE A 32 21.11 -11.73 1.31
N LYS A 33 21.26 -11.83 2.64
CA LYS A 33 21.93 -12.97 3.30
C LYS A 33 21.19 -14.29 3.10
N ALA A 34 19.85 -14.26 3.09
CA ALA A 34 19.04 -15.44 2.80
C ALA A 34 19.24 -15.92 1.35
N LEU A 35 19.42 -15.02 0.39
CA LEU A 35 19.73 -15.34 -0.99
C LEU A 35 21.12 -15.97 -1.12
N GLU A 36 22.15 -15.39 -0.48
CA GLU A 36 23.50 -15.97 -0.44
C GLU A 36 23.48 -17.39 0.12
N LYS A 37 22.77 -17.60 1.23
CA LYS A 37 22.56 -18.93 1.82
C LYS A 37 21.83 -19.87 0.86
N THR A 38 20.82 -19.37 0.15
CA THR A 38 20.05 -20.18 -0.82
C THR A 38 20.91 -20.65 -1.98
N PHE A 39 21.77 -19.78 -2.52
CA PHE A 39 22.74 -20.18 -3.55
C PHE A 39 23.75 -21.19 -3.00
N SER A 40 24.29 -20.97 -1.80
CA SER A 40 25.17 -21.93 -1.15
C SER A 40 24.50 -23.30 -0.96
N ASP A 41 23.25 -23.32 -0.50
CA ASP A 41 22.46 -24.53 -0.23
C ASP A 41 22.10 -25.27 -1.54
N ILE A 42 21.89 -24.55 -2.66
CA ILE A 42 21.67 -25.16 -3.98
C ILE A 42 22.96 -25.82 -4.50
N VAL A 43 24.12 -25.22 -4.25
CA VAL A 43 25.41 -25.74 -4.74
C VAL A 43 25.91 -26.89 -3.85
N LYS A 44 25.84 -26.72 -2.53
CA LYS A 44 26.51 -27.59 -1.54
C LYS A 44 25.56 -28.49 -0.74
N GLY A 45 24.24 -28.29 -0.84
CA GLY A 45 23.27 -29.03 -0.04
C GLY A 45 23.02 -30.47 -0.52
N ASP A 46 22.42 -31.27 0.34
CA ASP A 46 21.87 -32.59 0.01
C ASP A 46 20.64 -32.46 -0.91
N ALA A 47 20.18 -33.58 -1.48
CA ALA A 47 19.10 -33.59 -2.47
C ALA A 47 17.82 -32.90 -1.98
N PHE A 48 17.46 -33.08 -0.71
CA PHE A 48 16.26 -32.46 -0.13
C PHE A 48 16.44 -30.95 0.08
N THR A 49 17.60 -30.52 0.59
CA THR A 49 17.93 -29.10 0.74
C THR A 49 18.00 -28.39 -0.59
N LYS A 50 18.53 -29.03 -1.65
CA LYS A 50 18.55 -28.48 -3.01
C LYS A 50 17.15 -28.21 -3.53
N ILE A 51 16.21 -29.14 -3.37
CA ILE A 51 14.82 -28.96 -3.78
C ILE A 51 14.17 -27.81 -3.00
N LYS A 52 14.31 -27.81 -1.66
CA LYS A 52 13.75 -26.77 -0.80
C LYS A 52 14.31 -25.38 -1.13
N SER A 53 15.61 -25.26 -1.37
CA SER A 53 16.27 -24.00 -1.68
C SER A 53 15.95 -23.53 -3.10
N THR A 54 15.79 -24.44 -4.06
CA THR A 54 15.31 -24.12 -5.42
C THR A 54 13.89 -23.53 -5.38
N LEU A 55 13.00 -24.09 -4.55
CA LEU A 55 11.65 -23.55 -4.34
C LEU A 55 11.66 -22.18 -3.65
N LYS A 56 12.64 -21.91 -2.79
CA LYS A 56 12.81 -20.62 -2.09
C LYS A 56 13.52 -19.55 -2.93
N LEU A 57 14.28 -19.95 -3.95
CA LEU A 57 15.10 -19.04 -4.76
C LEU A 57 14.30 -17.86 -5.33
N PRO A 58 13.10 -18.03 -5.94
CA PRO A 58 12.33 -16.90 -6.43
C PRO A 58 11.93 -15.91 -5.34
N PHE A 59 11.59 -16.41 -4.14
CA PHE A 59 11.21 -15.58 -3.00
C PHE A 59 12.39 -14.76 -2.47
N ASN A 60 13.57 -15.38 -2.37
CA ASN A 60 14.77 -14.72 -1.83
C ASN A 60 15.40 -13.76 -2.85
N ILE A 61 15.34 -14.04 -4.15
CA ILE A 61 15.72 -13.08 -5.20
C ILE A 61 14.81 -11.86 -5.15
N PHE A 62 13.49 -12.07 -5.09
CA PHE A 62 12.56 -10.95 -5.00
C PHE A 62 12.76 -10.15 -3.72
N GLY A 63 12.86 -10.84 -2.58
CA GLY A 63 13.07 -10.22 -1.27
C GLY A 63 14.35 -9.39 -1.21
N SER A 64 15.44 -9.86 -1.81
CA SER A 64 16.73 -9.15 -1.85
C SER A 64 16.74 -7.96 -2.81
N ILE A 65 16.11 -8.06 -3.99
CA ILE A 65 15.93 -6.91 -4.88
C ILE A 65 15.10 -5.83 -4.19
N PHE A 66 14.01 -6.22 -3.54
CA PHE A 66 13.17 -5.29 -2.78
C PHE A 66 13.94 -4.66 -1.61
N GLU A 67 14.72 -5.45 -0.87
CA GLU A 67 15.61 -4.96 0.19
C GLU A 67 16.59 -3.93 -0.36
N ALA A 68 17.35 -4.26 -1.41
CA ALA A 68 18.34 -3.37 -1.98
C ALA A 68 17.72 -2.07 -2.49
N ALA A 69 16.58 -2.15 -3.17
CA ALA A 69 15.88 -0.97 -3.70
C ALA A 69 15.25 -0.10 -2.59
N SER A 70 14.76 -0.70 -1.50
CA SER A 70 14.14 0.04 -0.39
C SER A 70 15.13 0.52 0.66
N LYS A 71 16.36 -0.02 0.69
CA LYS A 71 17.37 0.27 1.72
C LYS A 71 17.70 1.76 1.87
N PRO A 72 17.99 2.54 0.81
CA PRO A 72 18.27 3.96 0.96
C PRO A 72 17.09 4.74 1.54
N LEU A 73 15.87 4.36 1.12
CA LEU A 73 14.64 4.98 1.62
C LEU A 73 14.41 4.65 3.09
N MET A 74 14.42 3.37 3.46
CA MET A 74 14.02 2.91 4.78
C MET A 74 15.11 3.09 5.84
N GLN A 75 16.39 3.06 5.47
CA GLN A 75 17.50 3.18 6.44
C GLN A 75 18.05 4.59 6.57
N TRP A 76 17.88 5.43 5.55
CA TRP A 76 18.41 6.78 5.56
C TRP A 76 17.31 7.83 5.47
N TYR A 77 16.59 7.88 4.35
CA TYR A 77 15.62 8.95 4.10
C TYR A 77 14.49 9.01 5.13
N VAL A 78 13.86 7.88 5.45
CA VAL A 78 12.74 7.83 6.40
C VAL A 78 13.19 8.20 7.81
N PRO A 79 14.24 7.61 8.41
CA PRO A 79 14.74 8.05 9.72
C PRO A 79 15.11 9.53 9.76
N THR A 80 15.85 10.05 8.77
CA THR A 80 16.19 11.48 8.74
C THR A 80 14.97 12.37 8.57
N GLY A 81 14.00 11.93 7.76
CA GLY A 81 12.75 12.65 7.55
C GLY A 81 11.90 12.71 8.82
N LYS A 82 11.83 11.60 9.57
CA LYS A 82 11.16 11.55 10.89
C LYS A 82 11.78 12.54 11.86
N MET A 83 13.12 12.58 11.93
CA MET A 83 13.84 13.54 12.76
C MET A 83 13.52 14.99 12.38
N GLY A 84 13.57 15.32 11.09
CA GLY A 84 13.26 16.68 10.62
C GLY A 84 11.80 17.08 10.91
N LEU A 85 10.84 16.17 10.70
CA LEU A 85 9.44 16.42 11.01
C LEU A 85 9.20 16.61 12.51
N PHE A 86 9.77 15.72 13.32
CA PHE A 86 9.67 15.79 14.78
C PHE A 86 10.25 17.11 15.27
N SER A 87 11.45 17.49 14.85
CA SER A 87 12.08 18.74 15.30
C SER A 87 11.21 19.97 15.04
N LYS A 88 10.56 20.03 13.88
CA LYS A 88 9.66 21.14 13.53
C LYS A 88 8.40 21.19 14.39
N LEU A 89 7.81 20.03 14.69
CA LEU A 89 6.59 19.94 15.48
C LEU A 89 6.86 20.08 17.00
N ALA A 90 7.95 19.49 17.48
CA ALA A 90 8.41 19.60 18.85
C ALA A 90 8.75 21.05 19.21
N GLN A 91 9.43 21.78 18.31
CA GLN A 91 9.74 23.19 18.52
C GLN A 91 8.47 24.01 18.84
N HIS A 92 7.37 23.78 18.12
CA HIS A 92 6.11 24.46 18.39
C HIS A 92 5.56 24.15 19.80
N GLU A 93 5.61 22.90 20.25
CA GLU A 93 5.14 22.54 21.60
C GLU A 93 6.07 23.11 22.69
N MET A 94 7.38 23.17 22.44
CA MET A 94 8.35 23.79 23.35
C MET A 94 8.13 25.31 23.48
N GLU A 95 7.87 26.00 22.36
CA GLU A 95 7.52 27.44 22.36
C GLU A 95 6.24 27.71 23.17
N ARG A 96 5.26 26.78 23.13
CA ARG A 96 4.05 26.87 23.97
C ARG A 96 4.35 26.69 25.46
N ALA A 97 5.28 25.81 25.80
CA ALA A 97 5.72 25.61 27.18
C ALA A 97 6.48 26.82 27.71
N GLU A 98 7.40 27.38 26.92
CA GLU A 98 8.13 28.62 27.25
C GLU A 98 7.19 29.81 27.44
N ALA A 99 6.12 29.89 26.63
CA ALA A 99 5.07 30.89 26.78
C ALA A 99 4.12 30.64 27.97
N GLY A 100 4.34 29.59 28.77
CA GLY A 100 3.52 29.24 29.93
C GLY A 100 2.12 28.72 29.59
N GLN A 101 1.86 28.34 28.33
CA GLN A 101 0.56 27.82 27.91
C GLN A 101 0.34 26.36 28.32
N ILE A 102 1.42 25.61 28.47
CA ILE A 102 1.42 24.22 28.92
C ILE A 102 2.52 24.04 29.97
N ASN A 103 2.29 23.13 30.92
CA ASN A 103 3.28 22.79 31.93
C ASN A 103 4.24 21.70 31.43
N GLU A 104 5.25 21.36 32.24
CA GLU A 104 6.29 20.38 31.87
C GLU A 104 5.72 18.97 31.62
N GLU A 105 4.78 18.52 32.46
CA GLU A 105 4.12 17.21 32.28
C GLU A 105 3.33 17.14 30.97
N GLN A 106 2.57 18.19 30.66
CA GLN A 106 1.85 18.32 29.40
C GLN A 106 2.81 18.37 28.22
N LEU A 107 3.92 19.10 28.32
CA LEU A 107 4.94 19.12 27.28
C LEU A 107 5.45 17.71 26.96
N TRP A 108 5.71 16.88 27.96
CA TRP A 108 6.15 15.49 27.76
C TRP A 108 5.10 14.63 27.04
N GLU A 109 3.83 14.73 27.44
CA GLU A 109 2.73 14.04 26.76
C GLU A 109 2.64 14.50 25.29
N ARG A 110 2.76 15.81 25.03
CA ARG A 110 2.69 16.40 23.70
C ARG A 110 3.84 15.95 22.80
N LEU A 111 5.07 15.94 23.31
CA LEU A 111 6.24 15.47 22.54
C LEU A 111 6.09 13.98 22.17
N THR A 112 5.56 13.16 23.07
CA THR A 112 5.26 11.75 22.79
C THR A 112 4.21 11.61 21.69
N GLN A 113 3.13 12.38 21.76
CA GLN A 113 2.07 12.38 20.72
C GLN A 113 2.58 12.88 19.37
N VAL A 114 3.49 13.86 19.35
CA VAL A 114 4.17 14.34 18.14
C VAL A 114 4.95 13.20 17.50
N TRP A 115 5.78 12.50 18.30
CA TRP A 115 6.58 11.39 17.80
C TRP A 115 5.71 10.26 17.25
N ASP A 116 4.67 9.85 17.99
CA ASP A 116 3.71 8.85 17.54
C ASP A 116 3.05 9.23 16.21
N SER A 117 2.72 10.51 16.03
CA SER A 117 2.13 10.99 14.79
C SER A 117 3.10 10.95 13.62
N VAL A 118 4.37 11.32 13.85
CA VAL A 118 5.45 11.21 12.87
C VAL A 118 5.66 9.73 12.47
N ASP A 119 5.71 8.83 13.45
CA ASP A 119 5.78 7.38 13.26
C ASP A 119 4.61 6.87 12.40
N ASN A 120 3.38 7.26 12.73
CA ASN A 120 2.18 6.86 12.00
C ASN A 120 2.21 7.29 10.53
N ARG A 121 2.67 8.52 10.26
CA ARG A 121 2.73 9.11 8.91
C ARG A 121 3.85 8.52 8.06
N MET A 122 4.98 8.20 8.68
CA MET A 122 6.17 7.67 8.01
C MET A 122 6.21 6.13 8.00
N GLY A 123 5.27 5.48 8.68
CA GLY A 123 4.98 4.04 8.61
C GLY A 123 6.04 3.11 9.21
N GLN A 124 7.12 3.67 9.78
CA GLN A 124 8.08 2.96 10.63
C GLN A 124 7.72 3.16 12.10
N LEU A 125 6.65 2.48 12.53
CA LEU A 125 6.21 2.46 13.91
C LEU A 125 7.24 1.73 14.80
N VAL A 126 7.53 2.28 15.97
CA VAL A 126 8.20 1.56 17.06
C VAL A 126 7.16 0.72 17.80
N TYR A 127 7.04 -0.56 17.43
CA TYR A 127 6.02 -1.48 17.99
C TYR A 127 6.25 -1.84 19.46
N ASP A 128 7.47 -1.69 19.96
CA ASP A 128 7.81 -2.01 21.36
C ASP A 128 7.04 -1.10 22.33
N ASN A 129 6.67 0.12 21.89
CA ASN A 129 5.86 1.07 22.65
C ASN A 129 4.35 0.69 22.67
N LEU A 130 3.94 -0.34 21.93
CA LEU A 130 2.54 -0.75 21.81
C LEU A 130 2.16 -1.93 22.70
N PHE A 131 3.10 -2.43 23.51
CA PHE A 131 2.90 -3.59 24.41
C PHE A 131 2.36 -4.85 23.71
N TRP A 132 2.61 -4.99 22.41
CA TRP A 132 2.18 -6.18 21.66
C TRP A 132 3.10 -7.35 21.98
N GLU A 133 2.53 -8.49 22.39
CA GLU A 133 3.28 -9.73 22.50
C GLU A 133 3.94 -10.07 21.14
N LYS A 134 5.19 -10.55 21.18
CA LYS A 134 6.01 -10.83 19.99
C LYS A 134 5.27 -11.73 18.97
N THR A 135 4.54 -12.72 19.46
CA THR A 135 3.75 -13.67 18.66
C THR A 135 2.58 -13.00 17.94
N MET A 136 1.91 -12.03 18.58
CA MET A 136 0.83 -11.26 17.99
C MET A 136 1.35 -10.32 16.88
N LYS A 137 2.49 -9.66 17.12
CA LYS A 137 3.18 -8.83 16.13
C LYS A 137 3.56 -9.63 14.88
N ASP A 138 4.20 -10.78 15.06
CA ASP A 138 4.62 -11.64 13.95
C ASP A 138 3.42 -12.21 13.18
N THR A 139 2.36 -12.61 13.88
CA THR A 139 1.10 -13.09 13.26
C THR A 139 0.40 -12.00 12.46
N LEU A 140 0.34 -10.77 12.98
CA LEU A 140 -0.25 -9.63 12.27
C LEU A 140 0.58 -9.25 11.03
N MET A 141 1.90 -9.34 11.11
CA MET A 141 2.80 -9.06 9.98
C MET A 141 2.72 -10.14 8.90
N MET A 142 2.59 -11.41 9.29
CA MET A 142 2.34 -12.50 8.34
C MET A 142 0.93 -12.43 7.72
N SER A 143 -0.03 -11.85 8.43
CA SER A 143 -1.42 -11.81 8.00
C SER A 143 -1.81 -10.54 7.26
N ILE A 144 -1.07 -9.42 7.36
CA ILE A 144 -1.44 -8.12 6.79
C ILE A 144 -0.29 -7.53 5.95
N ARG A 145 -0.59 -7.08 4.72
CA ARG A 145 0.40 -6.61 3.72
C ARG A 145 1.20 -5.35 4.15
N SER A 146 0.85 -4.69 5.26
CA SER A 146 1.53 -3.49 5.79
C SER A 146 0.93 -3.03 7.13
N VAL A 147 1.18 -3.75 8.23
CA VAL A 147 0.58 -3.44 9.54
C VAL A 147 0.86 -2.00 9.99
N GLY A 148 2.09 -1.51 9.82
CA GLY A 148 2.48 -0.17 10.28
C GLY A 148 1.76 0.97 9.56
N TRP A 149 1.75 0.91 8.24
CA TRP A 149 1.05 1.89 7.41
C TRP A 149 -0.48 1.84 7.60
N ASN A 150 -1.05 0.64 7.79
CA ASN A 150 -2.49 0.50 8.06
C ASN A 150 -2.86 1.03 9.45
N LEU A 151 -2.10 0.65 10.48
CA LEU A 151 -2.33 1.10 11.85
C LEU A 151 -2.11 2.61 12.00
N GLY A 152 -1.03 3.13 11.40
CA GLY A 152 -0.74 4.57 11.36
C GLY A 152 -1.85 5.35 10.67
N SER A 153 -2.31 4.90 9.50
CA SER A 153 -3.45 5.53 8.80
C SER A 153 -4.71 5.55 9.67
N TRP A 154 -5.03 4.44 10.35
CA TRP A 154 -6.18 4.38 11.25
C TRP A 154 -6.01 5.33 12.44
N ARG A 155 -4.84 5.37 13.07
CA ARG A 155 -4.55 6.27 14.19
C ARG A 155 -4.60 7.75 13.83
N GLU A 156 -4.18 8.11 12.62
CA GLU A 156 -4.26 9.51 12.16
C GLU A 156 -5.69 9.86 11.75
N PHE A 157 -6.31 9.10 10.84
CA PHE A 157 -7.61 9.46 10.28
C PHE A 157 -8.77 9.18 11.23
N ALA A 158 -8.87 7.98 11.81
CA ALA A 158 -9.92 7.72 12.80
C ALA A 158 -9.62 8.40 14.13
N GLY A 159 -8.35 8.52 14.52
CA GLY A 159 -7.95 9.32 15.68
C GLY A 159 -8.31 10.80 15.53
N SER A 160 -8.30 11.37 14.31
CA SER A 160 -8.79 12.74 14.08
C SER A 160 -10.30 12.89 14.37
N LEU A 161 -11.11 11.86 14.11
CA LEU A 161 -12.54 11.87 14.44
C LEU A 161 -12.76 11.75 15.95
N VAL A 162 -11.94 10.93 16.61
CA VAL A 162 -11.93 10.86 18.08
C VAL A 162 -11.52 12.20 18.67
N ASP A 163 -10.49 12.86 18.13
CA ASP A 163 -10.03 14.18 18.60
C ASP A 163 -11.11 15.26 18.49
N VAL A 164 -11.95 15.22 17.45
CA VAL A 164 -13.12 16.09 17.32
C VAL A 164 -14.09 15.82 18.48
N ALA A 165 -14.40 14.56 18.77
CA ALA A 165 -15.34 14.19 19.82
C ALA A 165 -14.82 14.50 21.24
N THR A 166 -13.50 14.43 21.45
CA THR A 166 -12.85 14.65 22.76
C THR A 166 -12.19 16.02 22.87
N THR A 167 -12.54 16.98 22.00
CA THR A 167 -11.88 18.30 21.91
C THR A 167 -11.83 19.02 23.26
N GLN A 168 -12.92 19.02 24.03
CA GLN A 168 -12.95 19.70 25.34
C GLN A 168 -11.97 19.07 26.35
N GLU A 169 -11.90 17.73 26.38
CA GLU A 169 -10.99 17.00 27.28
C GLU A 169 -9.53 17.22 26.89
N ARG A 170 -9.23 17.14 25.58
CA ARG A 170 -7.89 17.39 25.02
C ARG A 170 -7.37 18.78 25.38
N ILE A 171 -8.20 19.81 25.22
CA ILE A 171 -7.82 21.20 25.56
C ILE A 171 -7.51 21.32 27.05
N ARG A 172 -8.28 20.67 27.93
CA ARG A 172 -7.99 20.65 29.38
C ARG A 172 -6.65 19.97 29.69
N ARG A 173 -6.22 19.01 28.88
CA ARG A 173 -4.92 18.33 28.96
C ARG A 173 -3.78 19.09 28.25
N GLY A 174 -4.00 20.33 27.82
CA GLY A 174 -2.97 21.17 27.20
C GLY A 174 -2.84 21.02 25.68
N ASP A 175 -3.78 20.35 25.01
CA ASP A 175 -3.85 20.37 23.55
C ASP A 175 -4.47 21.67 23.01
N VAL A 176 -4.32 21.90 21.72
CA VAL A 176 -5.00 22.96 20.96
C VAL A 176 -6.33 22.49 20.40
N TRP A 177 -7.20 23.45 20.05
CA TRP A 177 -8.50 23.18 19.42
C TRP A 177 -8.37 22.32 18.16
N LEU A 178 -7.41 22.64 17.29
CA LEU A 178 -7.12 21.87 16.10
C LEU A 178 -5.94 20.93 16.35
N SER A 179 -6.22 19.66 16.63
CA SER A 179 -5.18 18.66 16.87
C SER A 179 -4.26 18.49 15.66
N GLN A 180 -3.05 17.95 15.89
CA GLN A 180 -2.12 17.63 14.79
C GLN A 180 -2.70 16.60 13.82
N LYS A 181 -3.51 15.64 14.30
CA LYS A 181 -4.18 14.62 13.47
C LYS A 181 -5.33 15.22 12.66
N MET A 182 -6.08 16.15 13.26
CA MET A 182 -7.12 16.93 12.57
C MET A 182 -6.50 17.80 11.48
N ALA A 183 -5.45 18.56 11.81
CA ALA A 183 -4.73 19.41 10.86
C ALA A 183 -4.16 18.60 9.68
N TYR A 184 -3.55 17.44 9.96
CA TYR A 184 -3.06 16.55 8.92
C TYR A 184 -4.16 15.99 8.03
N THR A 185 -5.29 15.59 8.62
CA THR A 185 -6.43 15.06 7.86
C THR A 185 -7.01 16.13 6.93
N ILE A 186 -7.24 17.34 7.45
CA ILE A 186 -7.72 18.48 6.65
C ILE A 186 -6.71 18.82 5.54
N GLY A 187 -5.43 18.90 5.89
CA GLY A 187 -4.35 19.18 4.93
C GLY A 187 -4.27 18.13 3.82
N ALA A 188 -4.32 16.84 4.19
CA ALA A 188 -4.32 15.73 3.25
C ALA A 188 -5.53 15.77 2.31
N VAL A 189 -6.75 15.94 2.83
CA VAL A 189 -7.97 16.05 2.01
C VAL A 189 -7.89 17.24 1.07
N THR A 190 -7.39 18.38 1.55
CA THR A 190 -7.27 19.61 0.75
C THR A 190 -6.26 19.41 -0.38
N ILE A 191 -5.06 18.92 -0.06
CA ILE A 191 -4.00 18.68 -1.06
C ILE A 191 -4.46 17.64 -2.09
N TYR A 192 -5.10 16.55 -1.65
CA TYR A 192 -5.61 15.53 -2.56
C TYR A 192 -6.68 16.10 -3.49
N SER A 193 -7.59 16.92 -2.94
CA SER A 193 -8.65 17.57 -3.72
C SER A 193 -8.10 18.55 -4.75
N VAL A 194 -7.15 19.40 -4.35
CA VAL A 194 -6.48 20.34 -5.27
C VAL A 194 -5.73 19.59 -6.36
N LEU A 195 -5.01 18.54 -6.00
CA LEU A 195 -4.27 17.72 -6.97
C LEU A 195 -5.23 17.02 -7.95
N GLY A 196 -6.29 16.40 -7.47
CA GLY A 196 -7.30 15.77 -8.32
C GLY A 196 -8.01 16.79 -9.22
N ALA A 197 -8.42 17.93 -8.68
CA ALA A 197 -9.05 19.00 -9.46
C ALA A 197 -8.14 19.51 -10.57
N THR A 198 -6.86 19.76 -10.25
CA THR A 198 -5.86 20.22 -11.22
C THR A 198 -5.65 19.17 -12.31
N ILE A 199 -5.48 17.90 -11.93
CA ILE A 199 -5.29 16.81 -12.89
C ILE A 199 -6.49 16.66 -13.81
N GLN A 200 -7.72 16.69 -13.26
CA GLN A 200 -8.93 16.61 -14.08
C GLN A 200 -8.99 17.78 -15.06
N TYR A 201 -8.84 19.02 -14.58
CA TYR A 201 -8.90 20.20 -15.43
C TYR A 201 -7.86 20.17 -16.55
N VAL A 202 -6.62 19.73 -16.26
CA VAL A 202 -5.56 19.57 -17.27
C VAL A 202 -5.89 18.49 -18.30
N LEU A 203 -6.57 17.42 -17.90
CA LEU A 203 -6.87 16.28 -18.78
C LEU A 203 -8.17 16.46 -19.58
N THR A 204 -9.17 17.15 -19.03
CA THR A 204 -10.52 17.25 -19.61
C THR A 204 -10.89 18.66 -20.06
N GLY A 205 -10.25 19.69 -19.51
CA GLY A 205 -10.66 21.10 -19.68
C GLY A 205 -11.87 21.48 -18.81
N GLU A 206 -12.39 20.55 -17.99
CA GLU A 206 -13.59 20.73 -17.19
C GLU A 206 -13.26 20.66 -15.70
N PRO A 207 -13.87 21.50 -14.84
CA PRO A 207 -13.69 21.40 -13.41
C PRO A 207 -14.33 20.10 -12.84
N PRO A 208 -13.94 19.68 -11.63
CA PRO A 208 -14.67 18.64 -10.89
C PRO A 208 -16.15 18.98 -10.69
N GLU A 209 -17.02 17.98 -10.90
CA GLU A 209 -18.47 18.14 -10.72
C GLU A 209 -18.97 17.38 -9.49
N GLU A 210 -18.39 16.20 -9.22
CA GLU A 210 -18.79 15.32 -8.13
C GLU A 210 -17.71 15.26 -7.03
N PRO A 211 -18.03 15.04 -5.75
CA PRO A 211 -17.03 14.94 -4.68
C PRO A 211 -15.92 13.90 -4.94
N LYS A 212 -16.25 12.81 -5.63
CA LYS A 212 -15.27 11.77 -6.00
C LYS A 212 -14.33 12.22 -7.13
N ASP A 213 -14.62 13.27 -7.90
CA ASP A 213 -13.74 13.81 -8.94
C ASP A 213 -12.47 14.40 -8.34
N TYR A 214 -12.59 15.04 -7.18
CA TYR A 214 -11.47 15.55 -6.40
C TYR A 214 -10.49 14.46 -5.93
N LEU A 215 -10.98 13.24 -5.72
CA LEU A 215 -10.19 12.11 -5.22
C LEU A 215 -9.78 11.14 -6.33
N PHE A 216 -10.59 11.05 -7.39
CA PHE A 216 -10.46 10.15 -8.52
C PHE A 216 -10.77 10.90 -9.83
N PRO A 217 -9.82 11.72 -10.32
CA PRO A 217 -10.07 12.62 -11.44
C PRO A 217 -10.40 11.86 -12.72
N LYS A 218 -11.35 12.42 -13.49
CA LYS A 218 -11.71 11.94 -14.84
C LYS A 218 -10.56 12.20 -15.81
N THR A 219 -10.40 11.33 -16.81
CA THR A 219 -9.42 11.52 -17.90
C THR A 219 -10.04 12.08 -19.19
N GLY A 220 -11.37 12.27 -19.21
CA GLY A 220 -12.13 12.65 -20.41
C GLY A 220 -12.41 11.48 -21.35
N LYS A 221 -11.87 10.29 -21.07
CA LYS A 221 -12.13 9.06 -21.83
C LYS A 221 -13.21 8.22 -21.17
N LYS A 222 -13.75 7.27 -21.95
CA LYS A 222 -14.67 6.24 -21.45
C LYS A 222 -13.99 4.88 -21.41
N ASN A 223 -14.31 4.10 -20.37
CA ASN A 223 -13.98 2.68 -20.29
C ASN A 223 -14.81 1.89 -21.33
N PRO A 224 -14.41 0.64 -21.65
CA PRO A 224 -15.17 -0.22 -22.57
C PRO A 224 -16.62 -0.51 -22.15
N ASP A 225 -16.96 -0.31 -20.87
CA ASP A 225 -18.31 -0.45 -20.33
C ASP A 225 -19.13 0.86 -20.35
N GLY A 226 -18.60 1.91 -20.98
CA GLY A 226 -19.23 3.23 -21.10
C GLY A 226 -19.09 4.14 -19.89
N SER A 227 -18.51 3.65 -18.78
CA SER A 227 -18.23 4.48 -17.61
C SER A 227 -17.07 5.46 -17.85
N ASP A 228 -17.02 6.57 -17.12
CA ASP A 228 -15.86 7.48 -17.18
C ASP A 228 -14.58 6.78 -16.75
N GLU A 229 -13.53 6.94 -17.54
CA GLU A 229 -12.18 6.55 -17.14
C GLU A 229 -11.69 7.55 -16.08
N ARG A 230 -11.25 7.00 -14.94
CA ARG A 230 -10.77 7.76 -13.79
C ARG A 230 -9.41 7.26 -13.35
N LEU A 231 -8.63 8.16 -12.78
CA LEU A 231 -7.35 7.85 -12.16
C LEU A 231 -7.52 7.62 -10.66
N SER A 232 -6.77 6.66 -10.12
CA SER A 232 -6.51 6.53 -8.69
C SER A 232 -5.08 6.99 -8.44
N LEU A 233 -4.97 8.11 -7.74
CA LEU A 233 -3.70 8.67 -7.30
C LEU A 233 -3.12 7.82 -6.15
N PRO A 234 -1.80 7.85 -5.92
CA PRO A 234 -1.15 7.15 -4.81
C PRO A 234 -1.40 7.84 -3.45
N THR A 235 -2.66 8.10 -3.12
CA THR A 235 -3.11 8.79 -1.90
C THR A 235 -3.92 7.85 -1.00
N TYR A 236 -4.18 8.27 0.25
CA TYR A 236 -5.05 7.54 1.18
C TYR A 236 -6.55 7.59 0.79
N ALA A 237 -6.93 8.44 -0.16
CA ALA A 237 -8.32 8.57 -0.61
C ALA A 237 -8.93 7.25 -1.08
N LYS A 238 -8.12 6.39 -1.73
CA LYS A 238 -8.52 5.04 -2.14
C LYS A 238 -8.93 4.17 -0.95
N ASP A 239 -8.23 4.28 0.18
CA ASP A 239 -8.50 3.49 1.37
C ASP A 239 -9.75 4.02 2.08
N TRP A 240 -9.93 5.34 2.18
CA TRP A 240 -11.16 5.93 2.74
C TRP A 240 -12.41 5.50 1.98
N TYR A 241 -12.34 5.53 0.64
CA TYR A 241 -13.45 5.14 -0.21
C TYR A 241 -13.71 3.61 -0.16
N ALA A 242 -12.65 2.81 -0.08
CA ALA A 242 -12.76 1.36 0.04
C ALA A 242 -13.37 0.94 1.39
N TRP A 243 -12.96 1.57 2.50
CA TRP A 243 -13.54 1.30 3.83
C TRP A 243 -15.00 1.72 3.95
N SER A 244 -15.40 2.84 3.35
CA SER A 244 -16.79 3.30 3.39
C SER A 244 -17.74 2.46 2.53
N HIS A 245 -17.28 1.95 1.38
CA HIS A 245 -18.14 1.24 0.43
C HIS A 245 -18.04 -0.29 0.52
N GLN A 246 -16.88 -0.82 0.94
CA GLN A 246 -16.58 -2.24 0.93
C GLN A 246 -15.71 -2.65 2.13
N PRO A 247 -16.15 -2.41 3.39
CA PRO A 247 -15.30 -2.60 4.57
C PRO A 247 -14.79 -4.04 4.72
N LEU A 248 -15.67 -5.04 4.57
CA LEU A 248 -15.29 -6.45 4.69
C LEU A 248 -14.30 -6.88 3.60
N LYS A 249 -14.53 -6.47 2.34
CA LYS A 249 -13.59 -6.77 1.25
C LYS A 249 -12.27 -6.05 1.44
N THR A 250 -12.29 -4.81 1.94
CA THR A 250 -11.08 -4.04 2.22
C THR A 250 -10.24 -4.68 3.31
N ALA A 251 -10.87 -5.14 4.39
CA ALA A 251 -10.20 -5.91 5.44
C ALA A 251 -9.55 -7.19 4.88
N LEU A 252 -10.29 -7.97 4.09
CA LEU A 252 -9.77 -9.16 3.42
C LEU A 252 -8.62 -8.84 2.45
N HIS A 253 -8.70 -7.75 1.68
CA HIS A 253 -7.64 -7.37 0.73
C HIS A 253 -6.39 -6.80 1.40
N LYS A 254 -6.50 -6.31 2.64
CA LYS A 254 -5.36 -5.94 3.47
C LYS A 254 -4.65 -7.16 4.04
N THR A 255 -5.23 -8.37 3.93
CA THR A 255 -4.52 -9.59 4.27
C THR A 255 -3.33 -9.86 3.33
N HIS A 256 -2.35 -10.60 3.82
CA HIS A 256 -1.12 -10.88 3.11
C HIS A 256 -1.41 -11.71 1.85
N PRO A 257 -0.85 -11.33 0.67
CA PRO A 257 -1.14 -12.01 -0.60
C PRO A 257 -0.77 -13.50 -0.58
N LEU A 258 0.13 -13.91 0.32
CA LEU A 258 0.50 -15.31 0.49
C LEU A 258 -0.70 -16.20 0.86
N TRP A 259 -1.68 -15.71 1.63
CA TRP A 259 -2.85 -16.53 1.98
C TRP A 259 -3.74 -16.80 0.76
N GLY A 260 -3.92 -15.79 -0.09
CA GLY A 260 -4.57 -15.96 -1.38
C GLY A 260 -3.81 -16.95 -2.26
N LEU A 261 -2.49 -16.76 -2.39
CA LEU A 261 -1.62 -17.63 -3.18
C LEU A 261 -1.59 -19.09 -2.67
N VAL A 262 -1.60 -19.31 -1.36
CA VAL A 262 -1.69 -20.65 -0.76
C VAL A 262 -3.05 -21.27 -1.06
N GLY A 263 -4.14 -20.51 -0.90
CA GLY A 263 -5.48 -20.97 -1.26
C GLY A 263 -5.62 -21.30 -2.74
N ASP A 264 -5.03 -20.47 -3.61
CA ASP A 264 -5.02 -20.62 -5.05
C ASP A 264 -4.28 -21.92 -5.44
N ILE A 265 -3.06 -22.14 -4.91
CA ILE A 265 -2.27 -23.35 -5.16
C ILE A 265 -2.98 -24.60 -4.61
N ALA A 266 -3.52 -24.54 -3.40
CA ALA A 266 -4.22 -25.67 -2.77
C ALA A 266 -5.48 -26.08 -3.55
N LYS A 267 -6.24 -25.10 -4.06
CA LYS A 267 -7.43 -25.32 -4.88
C LYS A 267 -7.11 -25.52 -6.36
N ASN A 268 -5.84 -25.40 -6.74
CA ASN A 268 -5.34 -25.39 -8.11
C ASN A 268 -6.08 -24.40 -9.04
N LYS A 269 -6.51 -23.25 -8.51
CA LYS A 269 -7.37 -22.30 -9.21
C LYS A 269 -6.99 -20.87 -8.83
N ASP A 270 -6.80 -20.01 -9.82
CA ASP A 270 -6.54 -18.59 -9.58
C ASP A 270 -7.83 -17.78 -9.35
N PHE A 271 -7.68 -16.46 -9.13
CA PHE A 271 -8.79 -15.52 -9.00
C PHE A 271 -9.81 -15.56 -10.15
N PHE A 272 -9.42 -15.97 -11.36
CA PHE A 272 -10.28 -16.09 -12.53
C PHE A 272 -10.86 -17.50 -12.71
N ASN A 273 -10.70 -18.38 -11.71
CA ASN A 273 -11.07 -19.78 -11.75
C ASN A 273 -10.33 -20.54 -12.87
N VAL A 274 -9.09 -20.13 -13.19
CA VAL A 274 -8.22 -20.78 -14.17
C VAL A 274 -7.28 -21.72 -13.44
N GLU A 275 -7.07 -22.91 -14.01
CA GLU A 275 -6.15 -23.89 -13.44
C GLU A 275 -4.71 -23.35 -13.37
N ILE A 276 -4.06 -23.55 -12.23
CA ILE A 276 -2.68 -23.09 -12.00
C ILE A 276 -1.68 -24.11 -12.58
N ARG A 277 -1.96 -25.39 -12.37
CA ARG A 277 -1.25 -26.52 -12.95
C ARG A 277 -2.23 -27.47 -13.63
N HIS A 278 -1.85 -28.04 -14.77
CA HIS A 278 -2.61 -29.14 -15.35
C HIS A 278 -2.23 -30.44 -14.65
N THR A 279 -3.23 -31.17 -14.15
CA THR A 279 -3.00 -32.39 -13.37
C THR A 279 -2.37 -33.52 -14.18
N ASP A 280 -2.55 -33.47 -15.50
CA ASP A 280 -2.13 -34.52 -16.43
C ASP A 280 -0.71 -34.26 -16.99
N ASP A 281 -0.13 -33.08 -16.71
CA ASP A 281 1.24 -32.73 -17.12
C ASP A 281 2.29 -33.45 -16.26
N PRO A 282 3.51 -33.70 -16.76
CA PRO A 282 4.61 -34.22 -15.94
C PRO A 282 4.89 -33.34 -14.71
N LEU A 283 5.27 -33.94 -13.58
CA LEU A 283 5.47 -33.23 -12.30
C LEU A 283 6.40 -32.01 -12.40
N MET A 284 7.46 -32.09 -13.22
CA MET A 284 8.36 -30.97 -13.47
C MET A 284 7.69 -29.79 -14.18
N GLN A 285 6.76 -30.06 -15.10
CA GLN A 285 5.99 -29.02 -15.77
C GLN A 285 4.98 -28.38 -14.80
N GLN A 286 4.30 -29.20 -13.99
CA GLN A 286 3.41 -28.70 -12.93
C GLN A 286 4.15 -27.80 -11.94
N ALA A 287 5.35 -28.19 -11.50
CA ALA A 287 6.18 -27.38 -10.63
C ALA A 287 6.57 -26.04 -11.29
N GLY A 288 6.94 -26.06 -12.58
CA GLY A 288 7.22 -24.85 -13.35
C GLY A 288 6.01 -23.92 -13.49
N GLN A 289 4.81 -24.47 -13.69
CA GLN A 289 3.55 -23.72 -13.78
C GLN A 289 3.21 -23.04 -12.45
N VAL A 290 3.32 -23.75 -11.33
CA VAL A 290 3.16 -23.20 -9.98
C VAL A 290 4.19 -22.10 -9.72
N ALA A 291 5.46 -22.32 -10.03
CA ALA A 291 6.52 -21.32 -9.88
C ALA A 291 6.24 -20.05 -10.71
N LYS A 292 5.74 -20.21 -11.94
CA LYS A 292 5.32 -19.09 -12.81
C LYS A 292 4.13 -18.34 -12.22
N HIS A 293 3.15 -19.02 -11.63
CA HIS A 293 2.02 -18.40 -10.95
C HIS A 293 2.49 -17.58 -9.74
N ILE A 294 3.38 -18.15 -8.92
CA ILE A 294 4.00 -17.45 -7.79
C ILE A 294 4.71 -16.18 -8.29
N ALA A 295 5.59 -16.30 -9.29
CA ALA A 295 6.31 -15.16 -9.86
C ALA A 295 5.37 -14.06 -10.38
N LYS A 296 4.24 -14.43 -11.01
CA LYS A 296 3.20 -13.47 -11.42
C LYS A 296 2.55 -12.76 -10.22
N GLY A 297 2.30 -13.46 -9.12
CA GLY A 297 1.73 -12.91 -7.89
C GLY A 297 2.60 -11.82 -7.25
N PHE A 298 3.92 -11.94 -7.38
CA PHE A 298 4.89 -10.99 -6.83
C PHE A 298 5.22 -9.78 -7.72
N LYS A 299 4.67 -9.68 -8.94
CA LYS A 299 4.89 -8.51 -9.79
C LYS A 299 4.48 -7.23 -9.07
N SER A 300 5.35 -6.22 -9.08
CA SER A 300 5.07 -4.91 -8.48
C SER A 300 3.91 -4.21 -9.19
N ILE A 301 3.28 -3.23 -8.51
CA ILE A 301 2.20 -2.44 -9.11
C ILE A 301 2.69 -1.73 -10.37
N SER A 302 3.89 -1.15 -10.35
CA SER A 302 4.50 -0.51 -11.53
C SER A 302 4.71 -1.48 -12.68
N MET A 303 5.18 -2.71 -12.43
CA MET A 303 5.31 -3.73 -13.47
C MET A 303 3.96 -4.10 -14.08
N ARG A 304 2.94 -4.30 -13.23
CA ARG A 304 1.56 -4.61 -13.65
C ARG A 304 0.94 -3.46 -14.46
N ASN A 305 1.17 -2.22 -14.02
CA ASN A 305 0.72 -1.02 -14.73
C ASN A 305 1.39 -0.90 -16.09
N TYR A 306 2.70 -1.13 -16.16
CA TYR A 306 3.46 -1.07 -17.41
C TYR A 306 2.97 -2.12 -18.41
N GLU A 307 2.74 -3.35 -17.96
CA GLU A 307 2.16 -4.42 -18.78
C GLU A 307 0.76 -4.08 -19.27
N LYS A 308 -0.08 -3.48 -18.41
CA LYS A 308 -1.43 -3.05 -18.78
C LYS A 308 -1.38 -1.92 -19.81
N MET A 309 -0.54 -0.91 -19.61
CA MET A 309 -0.38 0.23 -20.50
C MET A 309 0.22 -0.15 -21.85
N SER A 310 1.20 -1.05 -21.87
CA SER A 310 1.85 -1.51 -23.11
C SER A 310 0.93 -2.29 -24.03
N LYS A 311 -0.19 -2.83 -23.51
CA LYS A 311 -1.25 -3.45 -24.32
C LYS A 311 -2.17 -2.45 -25.01
N VAL A 312 -2.21 -1.20 -24.54
CA VAL A 312 -3.13 -0.15 -25.02
C VAL A 312 -2.37 0.93 -25.79
N SER A 313 -1.08 1.12 -25.50
CA SER A 313 -0.25 2.20 -26.04
C SER A 313 1.12 1.66 -26.46
N PRO A 314 1.56 1.89 -27.71
CA PRO A 314 2.88 1.46 -28.18
C PRO A 314 4.04 2.32 -27.62
N ASN A 315 3.76 3.49 -27.03
CA ASN A 315 4.81 4.37 -26.50
C ASN A 315 5.38 3.87 -25.17
N LYS A 316 6.51 3.16 -25.24
CA LYS A 316 7.20 2.53 -24.10
C LYS A 316 7.66 3.54 -23.04
N TRP A 317 8.20 4.69 -23.44
CA TRP A 317 8.71 5.70 -22.51
C TRP A 317 7.61 6.33 -21.68
N ARG A 318 6.50 6.74 -22.32
CA ARG A 318 5.32 7.24 -21.61
C ARG A 318 4.76 6.19 -20.65
N ASN A 319 4.69 4.93 -21.11
CA ASN A 319 4.18 3.84 -20.28
C ASN A 319 5.04 3.61 -19.03
N LEU A 320 6.36 3.67 -19.17
CA LEU A 320 7.29 3.56 -18.05
C LEU A 320 7.12 4.74 -17.08
N ALA A 321 7.14 5.97 -17.59
CA ALA A 321 7.02 7.18 -16.79
C ALA A 321 5.74 7.21 -15.93
N VAL A 322 4.59 6.86 -16.52
CA VAL A 322 3.32 6.79 -15.77
C VAL A 322 3.33 5.63 -14.76
N SER A 323 3.88 4.47 -15.13
CA SER A 323 3.85 3.27 -14.28
C SER A 323 4.66 3.42 -12.99
N ILE A 324 5.73 4.21 -13.01
CA ILE A 324 6.55 4.48 -11.82
C ILE A 324 5.89 5.49 -10.87
N THR A 325 4.96 6.33 -11.35
CA THR A 325 4.27 7.31 -10.49
C THR A 325 3.29 6.67 -9.50
N GLY A 326 2.92 5.40 -9.70
CA GLY A 326 1.89 4.73 -8.90
C GLY A 326 0.46 5.18 -9.24
N ILE A 327 0.27 6.11 -10.19
CA ILE A 327 -1.05 6.45 -10.73
C ILE A 327 -1.59 5.25 -11.50
N THR A 328 -2.81 4.85 -11.16
CA THR A 328 -3.48 3.68 -11.75
C THR A 328 -4.88 4.02 -12.24
N SER A 329 -5.52 3.15 -13.00
CA SER A 329 -6.95 3.27 -13.25
C SER A 329 -7.72 3.09 -11.95
N ALA A 330 -8.73 3.91 -11.69
CA ALA A 330 -9.58 3.78 -10.51
C ALA A 330 -10.28 2.40 -10.48
N PRO A 331 -10.47 1.81 -9.29
CA PRO A 331 -11.23 0.57 -9.14
C PRO A 331 -12.62 0.67 -9.74
N ALA A 332 -13.09 -0.41 -10.36
CA ALA A 332 -14.33 -0.40 -11.11
C ALA A 332 -15.59 -0.10 -10.25
N TYR A 333 -15.55 -0.30 -8.94
CA TYR A 333 -16.67 0.07 -8.07
C TYR A 333 -16.83 1.59 -7.91
N ILE A 334 -15.82 2.39 -8.26
CA ILE A 334 -15.85 3.86 -8.26
C ILE A 334 -16.42 4.37 -9.59
N THR A 335 -16.06 3.74 -10.70
CA THR A 335 -16.50 4.16 -12.04
C THR A 335 -17.89 3.67 -12.41
N ARG A 336 -18.34 2.52 -11.87
CA ARG A 336 -19.60 1.89 -12.26
C ARG A 336 -20.84 2.51 -11.65
N SER A 337 -21.90 2.58 -12.43
CA SER A 337 -23.25 2.97 -11.98
C SER A 337 -23.87 1.91 -11.06
N PRO A 338 -24.89 2.26 -10.26
CA PRO A 338 -25.63 1.30 -9.45
C PRO A 338 -26.20 0.13 -10.27
N ALA A 339 -26.73 0.41 -11.47
CA ALA A 339 -27.25 -0.60 -12.37
C ALA A 339 -26.15 -1.58 -12.85
N GLN A 340 -24.98 -1.08 -13.21
CA GLN A 340 -23.84 -1.93 -13.59
C GLN A 340 -23.37 -2.80 -12.43
N LYS A 341 -23.36 -2.28 -11.19
CA LYS A 341 -23.01 -3.05 -9.99
C LYS A 341 -24.00 -4.19 -9.76
N LEU A 342 -25.30 -3.93 -9.90
CA LEU A 342 -26.36 -4.93 -9.76
C LEU A 342 -26.26 -6.01 -10.84
N MET A 343 -26.10 -5.61 -12.11
CA MET A 343 -25.91 -6.53 -13.23
C MET A 343 -24.72 -7.47 -12.98
N ILE A 344 -23.58 -6.93 -12.54
CA ILE A 344 -22.38 -7.74 -12.28
C ILE A 344 -22.59 -8.71 -11.13
N ARG A 345 -23.34 -8.31 -10.09
CA ARG A 345 -23.70 -9.22 -8.99
C ARG A 345 -24.48 -10.42 -9.53
N TYR A 346 -25.53 -10.18 -10.31
CA TYR A 346 -26.31 -11.26 -10.94
C TYR A 346 -25.48 -12.13 -11.88
N ILE A 347 -24.57 -11.55 -12.65
CA ILE A 347 -23.66 -12.31 -13.52
C ILE A 347 -22.78 -13.23 -12.66
N ILE A 348 -22.13 -12.69 -11.63
CA ILE A 348 -21.21 -13.46 -10.77
C ILE A 348 -21.93 -14.62 -10.08
N GLU A 349 -23.14 -14.38 -9.56
CA GLU A 349 -23.97 -15.41 -8.91
C GLU A 349 -24.39 -16.54 -9.86
N ARG A 350 -24.41 -16.29 -11.17
CA ARG A 350 -24.78 -17.26 -12.20
C ARG A 350 -23.60 -17.86 -12.95
N ILE A 351 -22.36 -17.47 -12.63
CA ILE A 351 -21.18 -18.10 -13.24
C ILE A 351 -21.03 -19.51 -12.63
N PRO A 352 -21.07 -20.58 -13.44
CA PRO A 352 -20.87 -21.93 -12.93
C PRO A 352 -19.46 -22.06 -12.34
N PRO A 353 -19.29 -22.80 -11.23
CA PRO A 353 -18.02 -22.91 -10.50
C PRO A 353 -16.92 -23.70 -11.24
N LYS A 354 -17.14 -24.07 -12.50
CA LYS A 354 -16.22 -24.89 -13.29
C LYS A 354 -14.96 -24.12 -13.65
N SER A 355 -13.80 -24.69 -13.32
CA SER A 355 -12.50 -24.11 -13.69
C SER A 355 -12.26 -24.21 -15.19
N LYS A 356 -11.50 -23.26 -15.71
CA LYS A 356 -11.06 -23.25 -17.10
C LYS A 356 -9.61 -23.69 -17.19
N THR A 357 -9.26 -24.40 -18.25
CA THR A 357 -7.85 -24.64 -18.57
C THR A 357 -7.17 -23.34 -18.97
N GLN A 358 -5.85 -23.30 -18.90
CA GLN A 358 -5.11 -22.10 -19.29
C GLN A 358 -5.31 -21.77 -20.78
N GLU A 359 -5.38 -22.80 -21.63
CA GLU A 359 -5.70 -22.66 -23.05
C GLU A 359 -7.12 -22.11 -23.28
N GLN A 360 -8.12 -22.60 -22.54
CA GLN A 360 -9.49 -22.08 -22.61
C GLN A 360 -9.55 -20.60 -22.18
N PHE A 361 -8.77 -20.22 -21.17
CA PHE A 361 -8.66 -18.84 -20.72
C PHE A 361 -8.03 -17.96 -21.80
N GLU A 362 -6.89 -18.37 -22.36
CA GLU A 362 -6.19 -17.64 -23.42
C GLU A 362 -7.07 -17.48 -24.68
N ARG A 363 -7.78 -18.53 -25.09
CA ARG A 363 -8.76 -18.47 -26.18
C ARG A 363 -9.90 -17.51 -25.88
N SER A 364 -10.37 -17.46 -24.63
CA SER A 364 -11.42 -16.52 -24.22
C SER A 364 -10.95 -15.06 -24.24
N MET A 365 -9.70 -14.80 -23.82
CA MET A 365 -9.07 -13.49 -23.89
C MET A 365 -8.84 -13.05 -25.32
N TYR A 366 -8.35 -13.95 -26.18
CA TYR A 366 -8.17 -13.68 -27.60
C TYR A 366 -9.48 -13.33 -28.30
N ARG A 367 -10.55 -14.12 -28.07
CA ARG A 367 -11.90 -13.82 -28.57
C ARG A 367 -12.41 -12.46 -28.10
N ARG A 368 -12.15 -12.10 -26.84
CA ARG A 368 -12.52 -10.78 -26.31
C ARG A 368 -11.77 -9.66 -27.03
N THR A 369 -10.46 -9.78 -27.19
CA THR A 369 -9.64 -8.81 -27.92
C THR A 369 -10.13 -8.64 -29.34
N LEU A 370 -10.44 -9.72 -30.06
CA LEU A 370 -11.00 -9.65 -31.41
C LEU A 370 -12.35 -8.93 -31.43
N LYS A 371 -13.26 -9.24 -30.50
CA LYS A 371 -14.55 -8.53 -30.38
C LYS A 371 -14.34 -7.04 -30.12
N ASP A 372 -13.40 -6.68 -29.26
CA ASP A 372 -13.11 -5.28 -28.94
C ASP A 372 -12.49 -4.54 -30.14
N ARG A 373 -11.64 -5.19 -30.93
CA ARG A 373 -11.08 -4.63 -32.18
C ARG A 373 -12.15 -4.45 -33.26
N LEU A 374 -12.99 -5.47 -33.47
CA LEU A 374 -14.12 -5.40 -34.41
C LEU A 374 -15.10 -4.28 -34.03
N ARG A 375 -15.41 -4.11 -32.74
CA ARG A 375 -16.25 -3.00 -32.24
C ARG A 375 -15.65 -1.62 -32.48
N LYS A 376 -14.32 -1.53 -32.58
CA LYS A 376 -13.59 -0.30 -32.90
C LYS A 376 -13.38 -0.09 -34.41
N GLY A 377 -13.86 -1.03 -35.25
CA GLY A 377 -13.68 -0.98 -36.70
C GLY A 377 -12.26 -1.34 -37.17
N GLU A 378 -11.41 -1.88 -36.30
CA GLU A 378 -10.09 -2.39 -36.68
C GLU A 378 -10.26 -3.75 -37.37
N ARG A 379 -9.76 -3.88 -38.60
CA ARG A 379 -9.74 -5.13 -39.37
C ARG A 379 -8.57 -6.02 -38.96
#